data_AF-A0A8E0M8Z7-F1
#
_entry.id   AF-A0A8E0M8Z7-F1
#
_cell.length_a   1.000
_cell.length_b   1.000
_cell.length_c   1.000
_cell.angle_alpha   90.00
_cell.angle_beta   90.00
_cell.angle_gamma   90.00
#
_symmetry.space_group_name_H-M   'P 1'
#
loop_
_entity.id
_entity.type
_entity.pdbx_description
1 polymer ?
#
loop_
_entity_poly.entity_id
_entity_poly.type
_entity_poly.pdbx_seq_one_letter_code
_entity_poly.pdbx_strand_id
1 'polypeptide(L)'
;MSNETKRDVLKKALDFLVMSGIERSTNYDMERYQYLSEYDAALPDDLPVIPEDVSEWLTWCKRKHHSLKDALDGETRVSEDVFALAWVLGVWRVEETGEIVKLEA
;
A
#
# COMPACT_ATOMS: atom_id res chain seq x y z
N MET A 1 -1.34 -8.67 -10.01
CA MET A 1 -1.11 -7.72 -8.90
C MET A 1 -2.25 -7.93 -7.92
N SER A 2 -2.00 -8.44 -6.71
CA SER A 2 -3.07 -8.57 -5.71
C SER A 2 -3.29 -7.22 -5.02
N ASN A 3 -4.54 -6.94 -4.63
CA ASN A 3 -4.91 -5.80 -3.78
C ASN A 3 -4.89 -6.19 -2.30
N GLU A 4 -4.15 -7.24 -1.97
CA GLU A 4 -4.09 -7.75 -0.60
C GLU A 4 -3.31 -6.80 0.28
N THR A 5 -3.82 -6.63 1.49
CA THR A 5 -3.13 -5.88 2.53
C THR A 5 -2.15 -6.78 3.27
N LYS A 6 -1.19 -6.17 3.97
CA LYS A 6 -0.26 -6.89 4.86
C LYS A 6 -1.02 -7.73 5.90
N ARG A 7 -2.18 -7.26 6.39
CA ARG A 7 -3.07 -8.02 7.26
C ARG A 7 -3.68 -9.25 6.59
N ASP A 8 -4.02 -9.18 5.31
CA ASP A 8 -4.57 -10.33 4.59
C ASP A 8 -3.51 -11.43 4.43
N VAL A 9 -2.27 -11.06 4.09
CA VAL A 9 -1.15 -12.01 4.04
C VAL A 9 -0.90 -12.63 5.42
N LEU A 10 -0.93 -11.81 6.48
CA LEU A 10 -0.77 -12.29 7.84
C LEU A 10 -1.89 -13.26 8.25
N LYS A 11 -3.15 -12.99 7.90
CA LYS A 11 -4.28 -13.90 8.16
C LYS A 11 -4.07 -15.23 7.46
N LYS A 12 -3.68 -15.23 6.17
CA LYS A 12 -3.39 -16.47 5.45
C LYS A 12 -2.29 -17.29 6.12
N ALA A 13 -1.21 -16.63 6.55
CA ALA A 13 -0.11 -17.29 7.24
C ALA A 13 -0.56 -17.89 8.60
N LEU A 14 -1.42 -17.17 9.32
CA LEU A 14 -1.99 -17.66 10.58
C LEU A 14 -2.94 -18.82 10.37
N ASP A 15 -3.84 -18.74 9.38
CA ASP A 15 -4.77 -19.81 9.02
C ASP A 15 -4.00 -21.07 8.63
N PHE A 16 -2.93 -20.92 7.84
CA PHE A 16 -2.04 -22.01 7.49
C PHE A 16 -1.42 -22.66 8.74
N LEU A 17 -0.85 -21.85 9.65
CA LEU A 17 -0.25 -22.34 10.89
C LEU A 17 -1.26 -23.09 11.78
N VAL A 18 -2.49 -22.59 11.87
CA VAL A 18 -3.58 -23.23 12.62
C VAL A 18 -3.97 -24.56 11.97
N MET A 19 -4.05 -24.62 10.64
CA MET A 19 -4.45 -25.81 9.89
C MET A 19 -3.36 -26.88 9.82
N SER A 20 -2.08 -26.51 9.79
CA SER A 20 -0.95 -27.44 9.76
C SER A 20 -0.66 -28.08 11.12
N GLY A 21 -1.17 -27.49 12.21
CA GLY A 21 -0.74 -27.84 13.57
C GLY A 21 0.72 -27.47 13.83
N ILE A 22 1.22 -27.79 15.03
CA ILE A 22 2.65 -27.57 15.43
C ILE A 22 3.58 -28.55 14.70
N GLU A 23 3.05 -29.55 13.99
CA GLU A 23 3.87 -30.47 13.21
C GLU A 23 4.52 -29.71 12.05
N ARG A 24 5.82 -29.43 12.21
CA ARG A 24 6.63 -28.76 11.20
C ARG A 24 6.63 -29.61 9.94
N SER A 25 5.80 -29.21 8.97
CA SER A 25 5.91 -29.63 7.58
C SER A 25 7.36 -29.47 7.13
N THR A 26 7.90 -30.46 6.42
CA THR A 26 9.24 -30.37 5.80
C THR A 26 9.34 -29.23 4.78
N ASN A 27 8.21 -28.60 4.42
CA ASN A 27 8.10 -27.46 3.52
C ASN A 27 7.91 -26.11 4.23
N TYR A 28 7.98 -26.07 5.57
CA TYR A 28 7.77 -24.85 6.36
C TYR A 28 8.65 -23.68 5.91
N ASP A 29 9.90 -23.94 5.55
CA ASP A 29 10.80 -22.89 5.05
C ASP A 29 10.34 -22.34 3.69
N MET A 30 9.88 -23.20 2.77
CA MET A 30 9.37 -22.79 1.46
C MET A 30 8.10 -21.94 1.58
N GLU A 31 7.15 -22.37 2.41
CA GLU A 31 5.90 -21.66 2.69
C GLU A 31 6.17 -20.31 3.38
N ARG A 32 7.11 -20.29 4.34
CA ARG A 32 7.57 -19.05 4.98
C ARG A 32 8.15 -18.06 3.98
N TYR A 33 9.02 -18.50 3.07
CA TYR A 33 9.58 -17.62 2.03
C TYR A 33 8.50 -17.07 1.10
N GLN A 34 7.48 -17.89 0.77
CA GLN A 34 6.35 -17.43 -0.02
C GLN A 34 5.58 -16.31 0.71
N TYR A 35 5.20 -16.50 1.98
CA TYR A 35 4.49 -15.47 2.74
C TYR A 35 5.30 -14.19 2.93
N LEU A 36 6.62 -14.28 3.10
CA LEU A 36 7.49 -13.09 3.17
C LEU A 36 7.47 -12.32 1.84
N SER A 37 7.58 -13.03 0.71
CA SER A 37 7.49 -12.40 -0.61
C SER A 37 6.11 -11.78 -0.87
N GLU A 38 5.03 -12.45 -0.47
CA GLU A 38 3.67 -11.91 -0.57
C GLU A 38 3.49 -10.68 0.33
N TYR A 39 4.05 -10.69 1.55
CA TYR A 39 3.98 -9.57 2.48
C TYR A 39 4.72 -8.34 1.97
N ASP A 40 5.89 -8.53 1.35
CA ASP A 40 6.68 -7.44 0.76
C ASP A 40 5.93 -6.77 -0.41
N ALA A 41 5.21 -7.56 -1.21
CA ALA A 41 4.40 -7.06 -2.33
C ALA A 41 3.03 -6.50 -1.92
N ALA A 42 2.56 -6.83 -0.71
CA ALA A 42 1.25 -6.44 -0.21
C ALA A 42 1.16 -4.96 0.17
N LEU A 43 -0.06 -4.42 0.04
CA LEU A 43 -0.38 -3.04 0.36
C LEU A 43 -0.35 -2.78 1.88
N PRO A 44 0.00 -1.57 2.32
CA PRO A 44 -0.30 -1.13 3.69
C PRO A 44 -1.79 -1.29 4.01
N ASP A 45 -2.11 -1.63 5.26
CA ASP A 45 -3.50 -1.79 5.72
C ASP A 45 -4.28 -0.46 5.64
N ASP A 46 -3.64 0.62 6.07
CA ASP A 46 -4.25 1.94 6.22
C ASP A 46 -3.76 2.86 5.10
N LEU A 47 -4.21 2.56 3.87
CA LEU A 47 -3.92 3.43 2.73
C LEU A 47 -4.53 4.82 2.95
N PRO A 48 -3.77 5.89 2.64
CA PRO A 48 -4.31 7.24 2.66
C PRO A 48 -5.45 7.34 1.65
N VAL A 49 -6.54 7.97 2.06
CA VAL A 49 -7.71 8.24 1.22
C VAL A 49 -7.63 9.69 0.82
N ILE A 50 -7.58 9.95 -0.48
CA ILE A 50 -7.52 11.31 -1.01
C ILE A 50 -8.58 11.49 -2.11
N PRO A 51 -9.14 12.70 -2.26
CA PRO A 51 -10.02 13.03 -3.37
C PRO A 51 -9.34 12.83 -4.73
N GLU A 52 -10.16 12.62 -5.76
CA GLU A 52 -9.74 12.41 -7.14
C GLU A 52 -8.85 13.56 -7.67
N ASP A 53 -9.20 14.81 -7.39
CA ASP A 53 -8.43 15.98 -7.81
C ASP A 53 -7.01 16.01 -7.20
N VAL A 54 -6.88 15.65 -5.93
CA VAL A 54 -5.59 15.52 -5.24
C VAL A 54 -4.79 14.34 -5.79
N SER A 55 -5.46 13.22 -6.12
CA SER A 55 -4.83 12.05 -6.76
C SER A 55 -4.22 12.40 -8.13
N GLU A 56 -4.96 13.14 -8.95
CA GLU A 56 -4.48 13.63 -10.25
C GLU A 56 -3.30 14.59 -10.10
N TRP A 57 -3.40 15.54 -9.16
CA TRP A 57 -2.33 16.49 -8.85
C TRP A 57 -1.05 15.78 -8.39
N LEU A 58 -1.16 14.88 -7.43
CA LEU A 58 -0.03 14.12 -6.89
C LEU A 58 0.65 13.30 -8.01
N THR A 59 -0.16 12.66 -8.86
CA THR A 59 0.34 11.91 -10.03
C THR A 59 1.10 12.80 -11.00
N TRP A 60 0.57 13.97 -11.31
CA TRP A 60 1.24 14.95 -12.16
C TRP A 60 2.57 15.42 -11.53
N CYS A 61 2.58 15.74 -10.22
CA CYS A 61 3.76 16.18 -9.50
C CYS A 61 4.88 15.14 -9.53
N LYS A 62 4.57 13.87 -9.25
CA LYS A 62 5.53 12.76 -9.31
C LYS A 62 6.13 12.60 -10.70
N ARG A 63 5.29 12.61 -11.75
CA ARG A 63 5.74 12.50 -13.15
C ARG A 63 6.63 13.65 -13.60
N LYS A 64 6.48 14.82 -12.99
CA LYS A 64 7.29 16.01 -13.27
C LYS A 64 8.50 16.15 -12.34
N HIS A 65 8.73 15.18 -11.46
CA HIS A 65 9.81 15.19 -10.47
C HIS A 65 9.78 16.42 -9.56
N HIS A 66 8.58 16.94 -9.24
CA HIS A 66 8.42 17.97 -8.22
C HIS A 66 8.84 17.41 -6.85
N SER A 67 9.38 18.29 -5.99
CA SER A 67 9.62 17.91 -4.60
C SER A 67 8.30 17.86 -3.84
N LEU A 68 8.27 17.12 -2.72
CA LEU A 68 7.11 17.11 -1.82
C LEU A 68 6.73 18.53 -1.37
N LYS A 69 7.75 19.37 -1.11
CA LYS A 69 7.55 20.76 -0.74
C LYS A 69 6.81 21.53 -1.83
N ASP A 70 7.22 21.39 -3.09
CA ASP A 70 6.57 22.10 -4.21
C ASP A 70 5.14 21.60 -4.45
N ALA A 71 4.88 20.32 -4.18
CA ALA A 71 3.57 19.71 -4.34
C ALA A 71 2.56 20.11 -3.24
N LEU A 72 3.04 20.48 -2.06
CA LEU A 72 2.24 20.94 -0.92
C LEU A 72 1.83 22.42 -1.02
N ASP A 73 2.54 23.23 -1.82
CA ASP A 73 2.55 24.70 -1.68
C ASP A 73 1.38 25.46 -2.34
N GLY A 74 0.15 24.92 -2.37
CA GLY A 74 -0.96 25.83 -2.77
C GLY A 74 -2.39 25.32 -2.92
N GLU A 75 -2.63 24.02 -3.13
CA GLU A 75 -3.98 23.51 -3.41
C GLU A 75 -4.29 22.21 -2.66
N THR A 76 -3.57 21.90 -1.59
CA THR A 76 -3.77 20.66 -0.82
C THR A 76 -5.15 20.69 -0.15
N ARG A 77 -6.14 20.12 -0.83
CA ARG A 77 -7.55 20.00 -0.40
C ARG A 77 -7.77 18.88 0.63
N VAL A 78 -6.68 18.36 1.18
CA VAL A 78 -6.60 17.32 2.20
C VAL A 78 -5.56 17.74 3.25
N SER A 79 -5.55 17.06 4.40
CA SER A 79 -4.50 17.27 5.40
C SER A 79 -3.11 16.99 4.81
N GLU A 80 -2.13 17.83 5.15
CA GLU A 80 -0.74 17.68 4.75
C GLU A 80 -0.17 16.29 5.11
N ASP A 81 -0.55 15.75 6.27
CA ASP A 81 -0.13 14.41 6.72
C ASP A 81 -0.60 13.31 5.77
N VAL A 82 -1.88 13.32 5.38
CA VAL A 82 -2.44 12.33 4.43
C VAL A 82 -1.81 12.48 3.05
N PHE A 83 -1.57 13.72 2.59
CA PHE A 83 -0.90 13.97 1.33
C PHE A 83 0.55 13.46 1.35
N ALA A 84 1.30 13.80 2.38
CA ALA A 84 2.69 13.37 2.56
C ALA A 84 2.78 11.85 2.67
N LEU A 85 1.83 11.21 3.36
CA LEU A 85 1.76 9.75 3.45
C LEU A 85 1.52 9.12 2.07
N ALA A 86 0.54 9.61 1.29
CA ALA A 86 0.28 9.15 -0.07
C ALA A 86 1.52 9.33 -0.98
N TRP A 87 2.21 10.45 -0.83
CA TRP A 87 3.43 10.76 -1.57
C TRP A 87 4.58 9.80 -1.26
N VAL A 88 4.83 9.55 0.02
CA VAL A 88 5.94 8.71 0.50
C VAL A 88 5.66 7.24 0.19
N LEU A 89 4.43 6.78 0.40
CA LEU A 89 4.04 5.41 0.09
C LEU A 89 3.97 5.17 -1.43
N GLY A 90 3.72 6.21 -2.23
CA GLY A 90 3.46 6.07 -3.67
C GLY A 90 2.17 5.30 -3.96
N VAL A 91 1.31 5.11 -2.96
CA VAL A 91 0.05 4.39 -3.07
C VAL A 91 -1.01 5.01 -2.18
N TRP A 92 -2.23 5.11 -2.70
CA TRP A 92 -3.38 5.67 -2.01
C TRP A 92 -4.68 5.14 -2.62
N ARG A 93 -5.79 5.43 -1.94
CA ARG A 93 -7.14 5.14 -2.41
C ARG A 93 -7.86 6.44 -2.78
N VAL A 94 -8.50 6.47 -3.95
CA VAL A 94 -9.35 7.59 -4.38
C VAL A 94 -10.67 7.55 -3.59
N GLU A 95 -11.09 8.67 -3.03
CA GLU A 95 -12.27 8.76 -2.17
C GLU A 95 -13.56 8.43 -2.92
N GLU A 96 -13.72 8.99 -4.11
CA GLU A 96 -14.96 8.94 -4.90
C GLU A 96 -15.17 7.58 -5.58
N THR A 97 -14.11 6.98 -6.10
CA THR A 97 -14.18 5.72 -6.87
C THR A 97 -13.77 4.51 -6.06
N GLY A 98 -13.05 4.70 -4.94
CA GLY A 98 -12.41 3.62 -4.20
C GLY A 98 -11.21 2.99 -4.93
N GLU A 99 -10.78 3.54 -6.07
CA GLU A 99 -9.66 3.03 -6.86
C GLU A 99 -8.34 3.15 -6.08
N ILE A 100 -7.49 2.11 -6.18
CA ILE A 100 -6.15 2.14 -5.59
C ILE A 100 -5.15 2.54 -6.67
N VAL A 101 -4.56 3.72 -6.52
CA VAL A 101 -3.53 4.23 -7.43
C VAL A 101 -2.16 3.86 -6.86
N LYS A 102 -1.30 3.27 -7.70
CA LYS A 102 0.09 2.95 -7.37
C LYS A 102 1.00 3.66 -8.35
N LEU A 103 1.92 4.46 -7.85
CA LEU A 103 3.01 5.04 -8.61
C LEU A 103 4.34 4.46 -8.12
N GLU A 104 5.17 4.02 -9.05
CA GLU A 104 6.54 3.64 -8.73
C GLU A 104 7.30 4.90 -8.26
N ALA A 105 8.01 4.74 -7.14
CA ALA A 105 8.80 5.81 -6.53
C ALA A 105 10.08 6.11 -7.33
#